data_AF-A6JYM4-F1
#
_entry.id   AF-A6JYM4-F1
#
_cell.length_a   1.000
_cell.length_b   1.000
_cell.length_c   1.000
_cell.angle_alpha   90.00
_cell.angle_beta   90.00
_cell.angle_gamma   90.00
#
_symmetry.space_group_name_H-M   'P 1'
#
loop_
_entity.id
_entity.type
_entity.pdbx_description
1 polymer ?
#
loop_
_entity_poly.entity_id
_entity_poly.type
_entity_poly.pdbx_seq_one_letter_code
_entity_poly.pdbx_strand_id
1 'polypeptide(L)'
;MCFEWFTKGQHDLESDVQQQLFKEKILKLESYEITMNGFNLFKTFFENVNLCDHRLKRQGAQLYVEKLELVGMDFIWKIAMESPDEEIANEAIQLIINYSYINLNPRLKKDSVSLHKKFIADCYTRLEVSKKNFNLSF
;
A
#
# COMPACT_ATOMS: atom_id res chain seq x y z
N MET A 1 -8.67 1.61 19.85
CA MET A 1 -7.81 1.88 21.04
C MET A 1 -6.32 1.58 20.83
N CYS A 2 -5.85 0.32 20.70
CA CYS A 2 -4.39 0.07 20.58
C CYS A 2 -3.77 0.63 19.28
N PHE A 3 -4.43 0.42 18.13
CA PHE A 3 -3.91 0.92 16.85
C PHE A 3 -3.91 2.44 16.77
N GLU A 4 -4.98 3.11 17.22
CA GLU A 4 -5.02 4.58 17.28
C GLU A 4 -3.95 5.18 18.18
N TRP A 5 -3.67 4.57 19.33
CA TRP A 5 -2.58 4.99 20.21
C TRP A 5 -1.23 4.82 19.51
N PHE A 6 -1.04 3.68 18.84
CA PHE A 6 0.20 3.39 18.13
C PHE A 6 0.43 4.31 16.92
N THR A 7 -0.64 4.67 16.20
CA THR A 7 -0.58 5.68 15.13
C THR A 7 -0.09 7.02 15.67
N LYS A 8 -0.58 7.45 16.84
CA LYS A 8 -0.18 8.73 17.46
C LYS A 8 1.27 8.69 17.97
N GLY A 9 1.69 7.57 18.57
CA GLY A 9 3.04 7.40 19.10
C GLY A 9 4.12 7.12 18.05
N GLN A 10 3.76 6.90 16.78
CA GLN A 10 4.73 6.61 15.72
C GLN A 10 5.77 7.72 15.56
N HIS A 11 5.37 8.98 15.73
CA HIS A 11 6.26 10.13 15.55
C HIS A 11 7.35 10.25 16.63
N ASP A 12 7.19 9.55 17.75
CA ASP A 12 8.18 9.50 18.83
C ASP A 12 9.30 8.48 18.56
N LEU A 13 9.16 7.66 17.51
CA LEU A 13 10.11 6.61 17.15
C LEU A 13 11.14 7.10 16.13
N GLU A 14 12.38 6.64 16.25
CA GLU A 14 13.40 6.84 15.22
C GLU A 14 13.01 6.15 13.90
N SER A 15 13.50 6.69 12.78
CA SER A 15 13.07 6.26 11.44
C SER A 15 13.36 4.78 11.17
N ASP A 16 14.51 4.28 11.60
CA ASP A 16 14.91 2.88 11.50
C ASP A 16 14.00 1.96 12.33
N VAL A 17 13.63 2.37 13.54
CA VAL A 17 12.68 1.67 14.40
C VAL A 17 11.30 1.59 13.74
N GLN A 18 10.82 2.69 13.15
CA GLN A 18 9.57 2.69 12.39
C GLN A 18 9.61 1.73 11.19
N GLN A 19 10.73 1.71 10.45
CA GLN A 19 10.92 0.78 9.34
C GLN A 19 10.92 -0.68 9.78
N GLN A 20 11.59 -0.98 10.89
CA GLN A 20 11.65 -2.32 11.44
C GLN A 20 10.25 -2.78 11.88
N LEU A 21 9.53 -1.96 12.65
CA LEU A 21 8.16 -2.25 13.06
C LEU A 21 7.22 -2.46 11.87
N PHE A 22 7.35 -1.64 10.83
CA PHE A 22 6.55 -1.81 9.63
C PHE A 22 6.82 -3.17 8.97
N LYS A 23 8.08 -3.50 8.70
CA LYS A 23 8.48 -4.72 7.98
C LYS A 23 8.28 -5.99 8.80
N GLU A 24 8.55 -5.94 10.10
CA GLU A 24 8.58 -7.13 10.95
C GLU A 24 7.27 -7.42 11.67
N LYS A 25 6.39 -6.41 11.83
CA LYS A 25 5.12 -6.56 12.54
C LYS A 25 3.95 -6.26 11.63
N ILE A 26 3.85 -5.04 11.09
CA ILE A 26 2.66 -4.59 10.37
C ILE A 26 2.48 -5.35 9.06
N LEU A 27 3.53 -5.53 8.26
CA LEU A 27 3.47 -6.28 6.99
C LEU A 27 3.32 -7.80 7.17
N LYS A 28 3.34 -8.30 8.41
CA LYS A 28 3.13 -9.71 8.76
C LYS A 28 1.75 -9.98 9.36
N LEU A 29 0.90 -8.96 9.45
CA LEU A 29 -0.50 -9.17 9.85
C LEU A 29 -1.23 -9.97 8.76
N GLU A 30 -2.26 -10.73 9.16
CA GLU A 30 -3.12 -11.43 8.21
C GLU A 30 -4.03 -10.43 7.49
N SER A 31 -3.88 -10.31 6.16
CA SER A 31 -4.55 -9.29 5.34
C SER A 31 -6.07 -9.38 5.37
N TYR A 32 -6.62 -10.59 5.51
CA TYR A 32 -8.06 -10.83 5.56
C TYR A 32 -8.69 -10.52 6.94
N GLU A 33 -7.87 -10.33 7.99
CA GLU A 33 -8.35 -9.99 9.36
C GLU A 33 -8.19 -8.51 9.70
N ILE A 34 -7.72 -7.69 8.74
CA ILE A 34 -7.48 -6.27 8.98
C ILE A 34 -8.81 -5.54 9.19
N THR A 35 -8.92 -4.88 10.35
CA THR A 35 -9.97 -3.91 10.65
C THR A 35 -9.64 -2.54 10.05
N MET A 36 -10.63 -1.66 9.89
CA MET A 36 -10.40 -0.28 9.40
C MET A 36 -9.36 0.49 10.23
N ASN A 37 -9.33 0.28 11.54
CA ASN A 37 -8.30 0.87 12.41
C ASN A 37 -6.90 0.30 12.12
N GLY A 38 -6.79 -1.00 11.86
CA GLY A 38 -5.54 -1.63 11.44
C GLY A 38 -5.08 -1.14 10.06
N PHE A 39 -6.01 -0.95 9.13
CA PHE A 39 -5.73 -0.38 7.81
C PHE A 39 -5.21 1.05 7.91
N ASN A 40 -5.84 1.90 8.73
CA ASN A 40 -5.40 3.27 8.97
C ASN A 40 -3.99 3.32 9.57
N LEU A 41 -3.69 2.44 10.55
CA LEU A 41 -2.35 2.30 11.09
C LEU A 41 -1.34 1.91 10.00
N PHE A 42 -1.66 0.89 9.21
CA PHE A 42 -0.82 0.45 8.08
C PHE A 42 -0.55 1.62 7.13
N LYS A 43 -1.58 2.38 6.75
CA LYS A 43 -1.47 3.53 5.83
C LYS A 43 -0.53 4.59 6.37
N THR A 44 -0.62 4.93 7.66
CA THR A 44 0.29 5.90 8.29
C THR A 44 1.75 5.42 8.25
N PHE A 45 2.01 4.15 8.60
CA PHE A 45 3.36 3.61 8.51
C PHE A 45 3.88 3.51 7.08
N PHE A 46 3.04 3.09 6.14
CA PHE A 46 3.36 3.02 4.71
C PHE A 46 3.83 4.39 4.20
N GLU A 47 3.07 5.45 4.45
CA GLU A 47 3.40 6.79 3.97
C GLU A 47 4.70 7.30 4.61
N ASN A 48 4.83 7.16 5.93
CA ASN A 48 5.99 7.65 6.66
C ASN A 48 7.29 6.90 6.28
N VAL A 49 7.26 5.57 6.21
CA VAL A 49 8.43 4.77 5.81
C VAL A 49 8.87 5.14 4.40
N ASN A 50 7.93 5.27 3.45
CA ASN A 50 8.29 5.63 2.09
C ASN A 50 8.71 7.09 1.93
N LEU A 51 8.25 8.01 2.79
CA LEU A 51 8.76 9.38 2.87
C LEU A 51 10.20 9.40 3.38
N CYS A 52 10.50 8.66 4.45
CA CYS A 52 11.86 8.52 4.99
C CYS A 52 12.84 7.92 3.98
N ASP A 53 12.40 6.91 3.21
CA ASP A 53 13.21 6.26 2.16
C ASP A 53 13.32 7.08 0.85
N HIS A 54 12.74 8.28 0.81
CA HIS A 54 12.66 9.15 -0.36
C HIS A 54 12.03 8.47 -1.59
N ARG A 55 11.11 7.54 -1.36
CA ARG A 55 10.29 6.89 -2.40
C ARG A 55 8.99 7.66 -2.63
N LEU A 56 8.49 8.31 -1.58
CA LEU A 56 7.45 9.33 -1.64
C LEU A 56 8.03 10.71 -1.37
N LYS A 57 7.34 11.73 -1.87
CA LYS A 57 7.61 13.13 -1.60
C LYS A 57 6.31 13.87 -1.32
N ARG A 58 6.30 14.70 -0.27
CA ARG A 58 5.16 15.56 0.05
C ARG A 58 5.24 16.87 -0.73
N GLN A 59 4.14 17.26 -1.37
CA GLN A 59 3.96 18.55 -2.02
C GLN A 59 2.58 19.11 -1.65
N GLY A 60 2.56 20.10 -0.75
CA GLY A 60 1.32 20.57 -0.14
C GLY A 60 0.63 19.45 0.65
N ALA A 61 -0.66 19.24 0.39
CA ALA A 61 -1.45 18.17 1.02
C ALA A 61 -1.30 16.81 0.32
N GLN A 62 -0.60 16.73 -0.82
CA GLN A 62 -0.51 15.51 -1.63
C GLN A 62 0.86 14.83 -1.50
N LEU A 63 0.86 13.51 -1.69
CA LEU A 63 2.04 12.67 -1.76
C LEU A 63 2.27 12.23 -3.21
N TYR A 64 3.51 12.33 -3.68
CA TYR A 64 3.93 11.93 -5.01
C TYR A 64 4.97 10.82 -4.95
N VAL A 65 4.88 9.88 -5.89
CA VAL A 65 5.83 8.77 -6.05
C VAL A 65 7.06 9.23 -6.81
N GLU A 66 8.21 9.15 -6.16
CA GLU A 66 9.53 9.41 -6.72
C GLU A 66 10.21 8.13 -7.22
N LYS A 67 9.90 6.99 -6.59
CA LYS A 67 10.40 5.65 -6.93
C LYS A 67 9.25 4.64 -6.89
N LEU A 68 9.08 3.85 -7.95
CA LEU A 68 7.93 2.95 -8.13
C LEU A 68 7.87 1.80 -7.11
N GLU A 69 9.01 1.39 -6.56
CA GLU A 69 9.10 0.28 -5.62
C GLU A 69 8.75 0.73 -4.19
N LEU A 70 7.47 0.97 -3.90
CA LEU A 70 7.05 1.37 -2.55
C LEU A 70 7.08 0.17 -1.58
N VAL A 71 7.64 0.39 -0.39
CA VAL A 71 7.66 -0.63 0.67
C VAL A 71 6.24 -0.86 1.16
N GLY A 72 5.80 -2.11 1.20
CA GLY A 72 4.45 -2.49 1.65
C GLY A 72 3.39 -2.50 0.54
N MET A 73 3.75 -2.21 -0.71
CA MET A 73 2.78 -2.21 -1.83
C MET A 73 2.11 -3.57 -2.04
N ASP A 74 2.86 -4.67 -1.93
CA ASP A 74 2.29 -6.02 -2.03
C ASP A 74 1.26 -6.31 -0.94
N PHE A 75 1.41 -5.71 0.24
CA PHE A 75 0.45 -5.86 1.32
C PHE A 75 -0.87 -5.15 1.01
N ILE A 76 -0.82 -3.96 0.38
CA ILE A 76 -2.03 -3.27 -0.11
C ILE A 76 -2.77 -4.15 -1.11
N TRP A 77 -2.03 -4.80 -2.02
CA TRP A 77 -2.61 -5.75 -2.96
C TRP A 77 -3.27 -6.95 -2.28
N LYS A 78 -2.66 -7.50 -1.23
CA LYS A 78 -3.29 -8.58 -0.47
C LYS A 78 -4.59 -8.11 0.19
N ILE A 79 -4.59 -6.96 0.85
CA ILE A 79 -5.80 -6.38 1.46
C ILE A 79 -6.91 -6.18 0.42
N ALA A 80 -6.58 -5.59 -0.73
CA ALA A 80 -7.54 -5.36 -1.81
C ALA A 80 -8.18 -6.65 -2.35
N MET A 81 -7.47 -7.78 -2.28
CA MET A 81 -7.90 -9.06 -2.85
C MET A 81 -8.54 -10.00 -1.84
N GLU A 82 -8.19 -9.87 -0.55
CA GLU A 82 -8.51 -10.85 0.50
C GLU A 82 -9.43 -10.27 1.59
N SER A 83 -9.58 -8.94 1.68
CA SER A 83 -10.45 -8.32 2.69
C SER A 83 -11.91 -8.74 2.47
N PRO A 84 -12.59 -9.26 3.51
CA PRO A 84 -14.03 -9.53 3.45
C PRO A 84 -14.86 -8.24 3.58
N ASP A 85 -14.25 -7.16 4.06
CA ASP A 85 -14.86 -5.84 4.17
C ASP A 85 -14.63 -5.05 2.88
N GLU A 86 -15.73 -4.70 2.19
CA GLU A 86 -15.72 -3.99 0.92
C GLU A 86 -15.19 -2.55 1.04
N GLU A 87 -15.42 -1.88 2.17
CA GLU A 87 -14.93 -0.52 2.39
C GLU A 87 -13.40 -0.51 2.48
N ILE A 88 -12.83 -1.45 3.23
CA ILE A 88 -11.37 -1.63 3.37
C ILE A 88 -10.75 -2.02 2.01
N ALA A 89 -11.37 -2.95 1.29
CA ALA A 89 -10.91 -3.36 -0.04
C ALA A 89 -10.90 -2.18 -1.02
N ASN A 90 -11.96 -1.36 -1.02
CA ASN A 90 -12.07 -0.18 -1.85
C ASN A 90 -11.00 0.87 -1.52
N GLU A 91 -10.75 1.15 -0.24
CA GLU A 91 -9.67 2.04 0.18
C GLU A 91 -8.30 1.53 -0.28
N ALA A 92 -8.03 0.22 -0.16
CA ALA A 92 -6.79 -0.38 -0.65
C ALA A 92 -6.63 -0.23 -2.18
N ILE A 93 -7.71 -0.44 -2.95
CA ILE A 93 -7.75 -0.22 -4.40
C ILE A 93 -7.43 1.25 -4.74
N GLN A 94 -8.02 2.20 -4.00
CA GLN A 94 -7.72 3.62 -4.21
C GLN A 94 -6.25 3.95 -3.94
N LEU A 95 -5.64 3.37 -2.89
CA LEU A 95 -4.20 3.53 -2.66
C LEU A 95 -3.36 2.96 -3.81
N ILE A 96 -3.72 1.78 -4.33
CA ILE A 96 -3.05 1.16 -5.48
C ILE A 96 -3.09 2.08 -6.70
N ILE A 97 -4.26 2.61 -7.04
CA ILE A 97 -4.46 3.52 -8.17
C ILE A 97 -3.67 4.82 -7.95
N ASN A 98 -3.75 5.39 -6.75
CA ASN A 98 -3.06 6.63 -6.43
C ASN A 98 -1.54 6.50 -6.58
N TYR A 99 -0.95 5.45 -6.02
CA TYR A 99 0.49 5.29 -5.99
C TYR A 99 1.07 4.61 -7.24
N SER A 100 0.27 3.88 -8.00
CA SER A 100 0.76 3.23 -9.24
C SER A 100 0.49 4.06 -10.50
N TYR A 101 -0.48 4.98 -10.45
CA TYR A 101 -1.02 5.61 -11.65
C TYR A 101 -1.18 7.14 -11.52
N ILE A 102 -1.91 7.62 -10.51
CA ILE A 102 -2.32 9.04 -10.45
C ILE A 102 -1.18 9.94 -9.96
N ASN A 103 -0.60 9.62 -8.81
CA ASN A 103 0.31 10.49 -8.06
C ASN A 103 1.79 10.23 -8.40
N LEU A 104 2.09 9.93 -9.65
CA LEU A 104 3.47 9.76 -10.11
C LEU A 104 4.14 11.12 -10.34
N ASN A 105 5.42 11.25 -9.97
CA ASN A 105 6.22 12.41 -10.35
C ASN A 105 6.21 12.59 -11.89
N PRO A 106 6.13 13.83 -12.43
CA PRO A 106 6.16 14.10 -13.87
C PRO A 106 7.29 13.42 -14.65
N ARG A 107 8.45 13.22 -14.03
CA ARG A 107 9.59 12.51 -14.63
C ARG A 107 9.26 11.04 -14.89
N LEU A 108 8.52 10.38 -14.00
CA LEU A 108 8.06 9.00 -14.19
C LEU A 108 6.98 8.92 -15.27
N LYS A 109 6.14 9.96 -15.39
CA LYS A 109 5.07 10.03 -16.40
C LYS A 109 5.57 10.22 -17.85
N LYS A 110 6.88 10.39 -18.08
CA LYS A 110 7.44 10.53 -19.45
C LYS A 110 7.13 9.34 -20.35
N ASP A 111 6.97 8.15 -19.78
CA ASP A 111 6.46 6.97 -20.48
C ASP A 111 5.18 6.44 -19.80
N SER A 112 4.19 7.33 -19.68
CA SER A 112 2.91 7.02 -19.06
C SER A 112 2.21 5.83 -19.74
N VAL A 113 2.32 5.70 -21.07
CA VAL A 113 1.70 4.60 -21.81
C VAL A 113 2.27 3.24 -21.39
N SER A 114 3.59 3.09 -21.31
CA SER A 114 4.19 1.82 -20.85
C SER A 114 3.88 1.56 -19.38
N LEU A 115 3.86 2.59 -18.53
CA LEU A 115 3.47 2.45 -17.12
C LEU A 115 2.01 2.00 -16.97
N HIS A 116 1.09 2.57 -17.74
CA HIS A 116 -0.32 2.20 -17.71
C HIS A 116 -0.50 0.76 -18.20
N LYS A 117 0.18 0.36 -19.27
CA LYS A 117 0.17 -1.03 -19.75
C LYS A 117 0.69 -2.00 -18.70
N LYS A 118 1.80 -1.65 -18.03
CA LYS A 118 2.35 -2.46 -16.95
C LYS A 118 1.37 -2.60 -15.79
N PHE A 119 0.78 -1.49 -15.33
CA PHE A 119 -0.21 -1.51 -14.25
C PHE A 119 -1.42 -2.39 -14.60
N ILE A 120 -1.97 -2.25 -15.80
CA ILE A 120 -3.10 -3.07 -16.26
C ILE A 120 -2.70 -4.55 -16.33
N ALA A 121 -1.53 -4.87 -16.85
CA ALA A 121 -1.02 -6.25 -16.90
C ALA A 121 -0.84 -6.84 -15.50
N ASP A 122 -0.35 -6.05 -14.53
CA ASP A 122 -0.21 -6.47 -13.14
C ASP A 122 -1.59 -6.74 -12.51
N CYS A 123 -2.60 -5.90 -12.78
CA CYS A 123 -3.98 -6.14 -12.37
C CYS A 123 -4.50 -7.47 -12.91
N TYR A 124 -4.38 -7.70 -14.23
CA TYR A 124 -4.84 -8.95 -14.86
C TYR A 124 -4.15 -10.18 -14.28
N THR A 125 -2.83 -10.11 -14.12
CA THR A 125 -2.04 -11.21 -13.55
C THR A 125 -2.53 -11.57 -12.14
N ARG A 126 -2.77 -10.58 -11.27
CA ARG A 126 -3.24 -10.81 -9.90
C ARG A 126 -4.68 -11.34 -9.87
N LEU A 127 -5.56 -10.84 -10.73
CA LEU A 127 -6.94 -11.35 -10.86
C LEU A 127 -6.98 -12.80 -11.36
N GLU A 128 -6.14 -13.15 -12.35
CA GLU A 128 -6.05 -14.51 -12.87
C GLU A 128 -5.56 -15.51 -11.81
N VAL A 129 -4.55 -15.12 -11.01
CA VAL A 129 -4.06 -15.94 -9.91
C VAL A 129 -5.16 -16.16 -8.86
N SER A 130 -5.89 -15.11 -8.49
CA SER A 130 -7.02 -15.22 -7.55
C SER A 130 -8.11 -16.16 -8.07
N LYS A 131 -8.49 -16.03 -9.35
CA LYS A 131 -9.46 -16.92 -10.00
C LYS A 131 -9.01 -18.39 -10.00
N LYS A 132 -7.73 -18.65 -10.26
CA LYS A 132 -7.17 -20.02 -10.21
C LYS A 132 -7.23 -20.61 -8.80
N ASN A 133 -6.92 -19.81 -7.77
CA ASN A 133 -6.97 -20.25 -6.38
C ASN A 133 -8.42 -20.57 -5.94
N PHE A 134 -9.39 -19.77 -6.40
CA PHE A 134 -10.81 -20.05 -6.16
C PHE A 134 -11.24 -21.38 -6.79
N ASN A 135 -10.84 -21.66 -8.03
CA ASN A 135 -11.19 -22.90 -8.73
C ASN A 135 -10.53 -24.17 -8.17
N LEU A 136 -9.44 -24.04 -7.40
CA LEU A 136 -8.78 -25.17 -6.73
C LEU A 136 -9.36 -25.46 -5.33
N SER A 137 -10.27 -24.61 -4.85
CA SER A 137 -10.92 -24.75 -3.54
C SER A 137 -12.22 -25.58 -3.60
N PHE A 138 -12.54 -26.16 -4.75
CA PHE A 138 -13.68 -27.04 -5.04
C PHE A 138 -13.19 -28.30 -5.76
#